data_AF-A0A553P649-F1
#
_entry.id   AF-A0A553P649-F1
#
_cell.length_a   1.000
_cell.length_b   1.000
_cell.length_c   1.000
_cell.angle_alpha   90.00
_cell.angle_beta   90.00
_cell.angle_gamma   90.00
#
_symmetry.space_group_name_H-M   'P 1'
#
loop_
_entity.id
_entity.type
_entity.pdbx_description
1 polymer ?
#
loop_
_entity_poly.entity_id
_entity_poly.type
_entity_poly.pdbx_seq_one_letter_code
_entity_poly.pdbx_strand_id
1 'polypeptide(L)'
;MKKYGREMFPLHLSFHSYGQMILRPYSHTLVPPPNVRNLDALGNVMLASLRSSGFSYRYGTSADILYAVGGASADWAYHFGVPYTYIIELPPLNSFIYTPSNIQQTCEQIWNMLVAMTGHLKVQGY
;
A
#
# COMPACT_ATOMS: atom_id res chain seq x y z
N MET A 1 -20.47 -12.55 -6.99
CA MET A 1 -20.97 -12.15 -8.32
C MET A 1 -20.01 -11.14 -8.93
N LYS A 2 -19.42 -11.41 -10.10
CA LYS A 2 -18.52 -10.48 -10.81
C LYS A 2 -19.37 -9.36 -11.43
N LYS A 3 -19.47 -8.21 -10.75
CA LYS A 3 -20.34 -7.08 -11.16
C LYS A 3 -20.00 -6.51 -12.55
N TYR A 4 -18.82 -6.81 -13.11
CA TYR A 4 -18.33 -6.15 -14.34
C TYR A 4 -17.67 -7.05 -15.40
N GLY A 5 -17.79 -8.39 -15.33
CA GLY A 5 -17.41 -9.29 -16.45
C GLY A 5 -15.95 -9.25 -16.96
N ARG A 6 -15.06 -8.44 -16.37
CA ARG A 6 -13.65 -8.34 -16.76
C ARG A 6 -12.76 -9.13 -15.80
N GLU A 7 -11.67 -9.71 -16.32
CA GLU A 7 -10.52 -10.02 -15.48
C GLU A 7 -10.07 -8.72 -14.83
N MET A 8 -10.12 -8.69 -13.50
CA MET A 8 -9.77 -7.52 -12.73
C MET A 8 -8.39 -7.78 -12.16
N PHE A 9 -7.50 -6.81 -12.28
CA PHE A 9 -6.15 -6.93 -11.75
C PHE A 9 -6.21 -7.20 -10.25
N PRO A 10 -5.36 -8.11 -9.73
CA PRO A 10 -5.40 -8.50 -8.31
C PRO A 10 -4.89 -7.38 -7.38
N LEU A 11 -4.15 -6.41 -7.91
CA LEU A 11 -3.41 -5.42 -7.15
C LEU A 11 -3.60 -4.01 -7.72
N HIS A 12 -3.82 -3.03 -6.84
CA HIS A 12 -3.78 -1.60 -7.14
C HIS A 12 -2.88 -0.89 -6.11
N LEU A 13 -1.88 -0.15 -6.61
CA LEU A 13 -0.98 0.64 -5.77
C LEU A 13 -1.06 2.11 -6.17
N SER A 14 -1.23 2.99 -5.20
CA SER A 14 -1.11 4.44 -5.37
C SER A 14 0.15 4.91 -4.66
N PHE A 15 1.10 5.49 -5.39
CA PHE A 15 2.34 6.01 -4.80
C PHE A 15 2.24 7.51 -4.58
N HIS A 16 2.66 7.94 -3.40
CA HIS A 16 2.64 9.31 -2.93
C HIS A 16 3.94 9.62 -2.20
N SER A 17 4.16 10.89 -1.89
CA SER A 17 5.07 11.32 -0.85
C SER A 17 4.38 12.43 -0.07
N TYR A 18 4.65 12.63 1.21
CA TYR A 18 5.68 12.00 2.04
C TYR A 18 5.03 11.33 3.26
N GLY A 19 5.79 10.52 4.01
CA GLY A 19 5.34 10.07 5.34
C GLY A 19 5.79 8.69 5.77
N GLN A 20 6.39 7.91 4.87
CA GLN A 20 6.83 6.53 5.15
C GLN A 20 5.67 5.67 5.68
N MET A 21 4.64 5.47 4.86
CA MET A 21 3.42 4.76 5.27
C MET A 21 2.97 3.76 4.20
N ILE A 22 2.35 2.68 4.65
CA ILE A 22 1.64 1.71 3.82
C ILE A 22 0.21 1.66 4.35
N LEU A 23 -0.73 2.18 3.59
CA LEU A 23 -2.12 2.33 4.02
C LEU A 23 -3.01 1.39 3.21
N ARG A 24 -3.73 0.51 3.90
CA ARG A 24 -4.79 -0.31 3.32
C ARG A 24 -6.17 0.38 3.43
N PRO A 25 -7.18 -0.10 2.70
CA PRO A 25 -8.56 0.34 2.91
C PRO A 25 -9.08 0.09 4.34
N TYR A 26 -10.09 0.83 4.78
CA TYR A 26 -10.65 2.01 4.11
C TYR A 26 -9.97 3.29 4.58
N SER A 27 -9.83 4.26 3.68
CA SER A 27 -9.34 5.61 4.02
C SER A 27 -10.40 6.48 4.70
N HIS A 28 -11.69 6.23 4.44
CA HIS A 28 -12.79 7.07 4.94
C HIS A 28 -13.41 6.62 6.28
N THR A 29 -13.03 5.45 6.81
CA THR A 29 -13.63 4.87 8.02
C THR A 29 -12.65 3.95 8.74
N LEU A 30 -12.86 3.74 10.05
CA LEU A 30 -12.13 2.74 10.84
C LEU A 30 -12.71 1.32 10.70
N VAL A 31 -13.86 1.18 10.04
CA VAL A 31 -14.47 -0.13 9.77
C VAL A 31 -13.55 -0.93 8.83
N PRO A 32 -13.13 -2.15 9.22
CA PRO A 32 -12.23 -2.94 8.38
C PRO A 32 -12.95 -3.51 7.15
N PRO A 33 -12.23 -3.67 6.02
CA PRO A 33 -12.77 -4.35 4.84
C PRO A 33 -12.99 -5.86 5.09
N PRO A 34 -13.89 -6.54 4.35
CA PRO A 34 -14.16 -7.96 4.54
C PRO A 34 -12.94 -8.89 4.46
N ASN A 35 -11.94 -8.54 3.65
CA ASN A 35 -10.71 -9.31 3.48
C ASN A 35 -9.51 -8.73 4.27
N VAL A 36 -9.75 -7.99 5.35
CA VAL A 36 -8.71 -7.29 6.14
C VAL A 36 -7.53 -8.19 6.51
N ARG A 37 -7.75 -9.46 6.84
CA ARG A 37 -6.67 -10.41 7.19
C ARG A 37 -5.70 -10.65 6.02
N ASN A 38 -6.20 -10.70 4.79
CA ASN A 38 -5.37 -10.86 3.60
C ASN A 38 -4.57 -9.58 3.31
N LEU A 39 -5.20 -8.41 3.53
CA LEU A 39 -4.54 -7.11 3.41
C LEU A 39 -3.44 -6.94 4.47
N ASP A 40 -3.72 -7.32 5.72
CA ASP A 40 -2.75 -7.26 6.82
C ASP A 40 -1.57 -8.22 6.57
N ALA A 41 -1.83 -9.42 6.06
CA ALA A 41 -0.77 -10.38 5.74
C ALA A 41 0.20 -9.83 4.67
N LEU A 42 -0.32 -9.32 3.55
CA LEU A 42 0.50 -8.76 2.49
C LEU A 42 1.15 -7.42 2.90
N GLY A 43 0.44 -6.61 3.70
CA GLY A 43 0.96 -5.40 4.33
C GLY A 43 2.20 -5.68 5.18
N ASN A 44 2.17 -6.73 6.00
CA ASN A 44 3.30 -7.16 6.81
C ASN A 44 4.48 -7.67 5.97
N VAL A 45 4.24 -8.32 4.83
CA VAL A 45 5.31 -8.69 3.87
C VAL A 45 6.01 -7.44 3.35
N MET A 46 5.24 -6.42 2.96
CA MET A 46 5.81 -5.14 2.51
C MET A 46 6.60 -4.46 3.61
N LEU A 47 6.04 -4.31 4.83
CA LEU A 47 6.77 -3.75 5.97
C LEU A 47 8.07 -4.50 6.27
N ALA A 48 8.04 -5.84 6.25
CA ALA A 48 9.21 -6.66 6.52
C ALA A 48 10.34 -6.40 5.50
N SER A 49 9.99 -6.28 4.21
CA SER A 49 10.96 -5.99 3.15
C SER A 49 11.64 -4.62 3.27
N LEU A 50 11.00 -3.67 3.96
CA LEU A 50 11.51 -2.31 4.16
C LEU A 50 12.27 -2.14 5.49
N ARG A 51 12.38 -3.17 6.33
CA ARG A 51 13.04 -3.04 7.66
C ARG A 51 14.50 -2.59 7.59
N SER A 52 15.24 -3.01 6.57
CA SER A 52 16.64 -2.63 6.36
C SER A 52 16.80 -1.37 5.51
N SER A 53 15.72 -0.64 5.21
CA SER A 53 15.75 0.53 4.34
C SER A 53 16.41 1.76 4.99
N GLY A 54 16.50 1.79 6.33
CA GLY A 54 16.83 3.00 7.08
C GLY A 54 15.64 3.95 7.25
N PHE A 55 14.49 3.66 6.63
CA PHE A 55 13.23 4.37 6.84
C PHE A 55 12.32 3.57 7.78
N SER A 56 11.55 4.29 8.60
CA SER A 56 10.59 3.70 9.53
C SER A 56 9.20 3.80 8.93
N TYR A 57 8.75 2.73 8.27
CA TYR A 57 7.42 2.68 7.69
C TYR A 57 6.34 2.29 8.71
N ARG A 58 5.20 2.97 8.68
CA ARG A 58 3.99 2.61 9.45
C ARG A 58 2.98 1.89 8.56
N TYR A 59 2.21 0.98 9.13
CA TYR A 59 1.14 0.26 8.44
C TYR A 59 -0.20 0.44 9.15
N GLY A 60 -1.27 0.66 8.38
CA GLY A 60 -2.61 0.87 8.92
C GLY A 60 -3.58 1.38 7.86
N THR A 61 -4.52 2.24 8.25
CA THR A 61 -5.43 2.95 7.33
C THR A 61 -5.15 4.45 7.35
N SER A 62 -5.59 5.18 6.32
CA SER A 62 -5.54 6.65 6.36
C SER A 62 -6.33 7.19 7.56
N ALA A 63 -7.51 6.64 7.84
CA ALA A 63 -8.36 7.08 8.95
C ALA A 63 -7.71 6.97 10.33
N ASP A 64 -6.83 5.99 10.53
CA ASP A 64 -6.13 5.74 11.80
C ASP A 64 -4.78 6.48 11.89
N ILE A 65 -3.99 6.44 10.81
CA ILE A 65 -2.62 6.98 10.80
C ILE A 65 -2.57 8.49 10.51
N LEU A 66 -3.48 8.96 9.67
CA LEU A 66 -3.57 10.34 9.20
C LEU A 66 -4.90 10.95 9.66
N TYR A 67 -5.92 10.87 8.81
CA TYR A 67 -7.29 11.34 9.01
C TYR A 67 -8.23 10.61 8.05
N ALA A 68 -9.52 10.59 8.38
CA ALA A 68 -10.54 9.99 7.52
C ALA A 68 -10.74 10.83 6.25
N VAL A 69 -10.64 10.21 5.08
CA VAL A 69 -10.79 10.89 3.78
C VAL A 69 -11.62 10.07 2.80
N GLY A 70 -12.62 10.71 2.19
CA GLY A 70 -13.41 10.14 1.10
C GLY A 70 -12.76 10.37 -0.26
N GLY A 71 -12.97 9.44 -1.20
CA GLY A 71 -12.51 9.60 -2.59
C GLY A 71 -11.09 9.12 -2.88
N ALA A 72 -10.43 8.44 -1.95
CA ALA A 72 -9.11 7.84 -2.19
C ALA A 72 -9.17 6.81 -3.34
N SER A 73 -8.19 6.84 -4.23
CA SER A 73 -8.11 5.91 -5.39
C SER A 73 -8.08 4.45 -4.96
N ALA A 74 -7.38 4.14 -3.86
CA ALA A 74 -7.31 2.80 -3.30
C ALA A 74 -8.67 2.29 -2.78
N ASP A 75 -9.47 3.16 -2.14
CA ASP A 75 -10.83 2.84 -1.70
C ASP A 75 -11.77 2.63 -2.89
N TRP A 76 -11.66 3.48 -3.91
CA TRP A 76 -12.42 3.33 -5.15
C TRP A 76 -12.10 2.00 -5.84
N ALA A 77 -10.82 1.69 -6.05
CA ALA A 77 -10.38 0.45 -6.66
C ALA A 77 -10.85 -0.78 -5.85
N TYR A 78 -10.78 -0.70 -4.52
CA TYR A 78 -11.26 -1.76 -3.64
C TYR A 78 -12.78 -1.95 -3.77
N HIS A 79 -13.55 -0.87 -3.80
CA HIS A 79 -15.00 -0.91 -3.99
C HIS A 79 -15.40 -1.58 -5.33
N PHE A 80 -14.64 -1.32 -6.40
CA PHE A 80 -14.86 -1.94 -7.69
C PHE A 80 -14.33 -3.39 -7.79
N GLY A 81 -13.68 -3.86 -6.73
CA GLY A 81 -13.43 -5.27 -6.45
C GLY A 81 -11.97 -5.71 -6.56
N VAL A 82 -11.01 -4.78 -6.74
CA VAL A 82 -9.58 -5.12 -6.66
C VAL A 82 -9.28 -5.57 -5.22
N PRO A 83 -8.86 -6.83 -4.99
CA PRO A 83 -8.83 -7.39 -3.65
C PRO A 83 -7.67 -6.84 -2.80
N TYR A 84 -6.56 -6.44 -3.42
CA TYR A 84 -5.42 -5.85 -2.74
C TYR A 84 -5.20 -4.43 -3.22
N THR A 85 -5.49 -3.45 -2.37
CA THR A 85 -5.21 -2.04 -2.68
C THR A 85 -4.41 -1.40 -1.55
N TYR A 86 -3.43 -0.57 -1.91
CA TYR A 86 -2.63 0.17 -0.95
C TYR A 86 -2.28 1.57 -1.45
N ILE A 87 -2.13 2.49 -0.51
CA ILE A 87 -1.48 3.78 -0.68
C ILE A 87 -0.08 3.65 -0.06
N ILE A 88 0.96 4.00 -0.81
CA ILE A 88 2.35 3.99 -0.35
C ILE A 88 2.83 5.44 -0.27
N GLU A 89 3.03 5.93 0.95
CA GLU A 89 3.64 7.23 1.22
C GLU A 89 5.16 7.05 1.36
N LEU A 90 5.90 7.55 0.38
CA LEU A 90 7.35 7.42 0.28
C LEU A 90 8.09 8.35 1.26
N PRO A 91 9.43 8.22 1.40
CA PRO A 91 10.25 9.18 2.10
C PRO A 91 10.23 10.55 1.40
N PRO A 92 10.58 11.65 2.10
CA PRO A 92 11.06 11.68 3.48
C PRO A 92 9.88 11.58 4.48
N LEU A 93 10.10 11.92 5.75
CA LEU A 93 9.06 11.79 6.77
C LEU A 93 8.08 12.97 6.77
N ASN A 94 8.52 14.19 6.45
CA ASN A 94 7.77 15.41 6.73
C ASN A 94 7.98 16.55 5.70
N SER A 95 8.40 16.25 4.47
CA SER A 95 8.69 17.27 3.45
C SER A 95 8.54 16.76 2.01
N PHE A 96 8.18 17.63 1.08
CA PHE A 96 8.29 17.33 -0.36
C PHE A 96 9.70 17.57 -0.90
N ILE A 97 10.55 18.27 -0.14
CA ILE A 97 11.95 18.45 -0.48
C ILE A 97 12.68 17.16 -0.16
N TYR A 98 13.23 16.53 -1.19
CA TYR A 98 13.94 15.27 -1.08
C TYR A 98 15.35 15.38 -1.66
N THR A 99 16.34 14.86 -0.93
CA THR A 99 17.74 14.90 -1.38
C THR A 99 17.91 14.00 -2.60
N PRO A 100 18.35 14.51 -3.77
CA PRO A 100 18.44 13.72 -4.99
C PRO A 100 19.29 12.44 -4.87
N SER A 101 20.34 12.46 -4.03
CA SER A 101 21.18 11.29 -3.77
C SER A 101 20.44 10.11 -3.14
N ASN A 102 19.29 10.35 -2.50
CA ASN A 102 18.49 9.30 -1.85
C ASN A 102 17.46 8.66 -2.80
N ILE A 103 17.28 9.21 -4.01
CA ILE A 103 16.27 8.73 -4.97
C ILE A 103 16.54 7.29 -5.36
N GLN A 104 17.78 6.98 -5.78
CA GLN A 104 18.14 5.63 -6.22
C GLN A 104 17.91 4.60 -5.09
N GLN A 105 18.40 4.90 -3.89
CA GLN A 105 18.20 4.04 -2.71
C GLN A 105 16.71 3.78 -2.44
N THR A 106 15.86 4.81 -2.50
CA THR A 106 14.41 4.63 -2.32
C THR A 106 13.80 3.78 -3.42
N CYS A 107 14.16 3.99 -4.68
CA CYS A 107 13.67 3.18 -5.79
C CYS A 107 14.04 1.70 -5.62
N GLU A 108 15.29 1.39 -5.23
CA GLU A 108 15.74 0.01 -5.00
C GLU A 108 15.00 -0.66 -3.83
N GLN A 109 14.73 0.09 -2.75
CA GLN A 109 13.97 -0.42 -1.60
C GLN A 109 12.51 -0.69 -1.94
N ILE A 110 11.86 0.23 -2.66
CA ILE A 110 10.48 0.03 -3.13
C ILE A 110 10.42 -1.10 -4.14
N TRP A 111 11.42 -1.26 -5.00
CA TRP A 111 11.51 -2.40 -5.90
C TRP A 111 11.57 -3.73 -5.14
N ASN A 112 12.41 -3.83 -4.11
CA ASN A 112 12.48 -5.03 -3.27
C ASN A 112 11.15 -5.33 -2.57
N MET A 113 10.43 -4.29 -2.12
CA MET A 113 9.07 -4.43 -1.58
C MET A 113 8.10 -4.98 -2.62
N LEU A 114 8.12 -4.45 -3.85
CA LEU A 114 7.29 -4.92 -4.95
C LEU A 114 7.59 -6.39 -5.30
N VAL A 115 8.86 -6.78 -5.34
CA VAL A 115 9.26 -8.18 -5.57
C VAL A 115 8.74 -9.09 -4.46
N ALA A 116 8.92 -8.71 -3.18
CA ALA A 116 8.46 -9.50 -2.05
C ALA A 116 6.93 -9.67 -2.04
N MET A 117 6.18 -8.58 -2.27
CA MET A 117 4.72 -8.63 -2.23
C MET A 117 4.13 -9.40 -3.42
N THR A 118 4.68 -9.22 -4.62
CA THR A 118 4.19 -9.93 -5.81
C THR A 118 4.58 -11.41 -5.77
N GLY A 119 5.74 -11.74 -5.20
CA GLY A 119 6.12 -13.12 -4.87
C GLY A 119 5.13 -13.77 -3.91
N HIS A 120 4.73 -13.08 -2.85
CA HIS A 120 3.71 -13.58 -1.91
C HIS A 120 2.36 -13.82 -2.60
N LEU A 121 1.89 -12.90 -3.44
CA LEU A 121 0.65 -13.04 -4.20
C LEU A 121 0.69 -14.24 -5.17
N LYS A 122 1.81 -14.46 -5.86
CA LYS A 122 2.00 -15.62 -6.76
C LYS A 122 1.85 -16.95 -6.03
N VAL A 123 2.40 -17.07 -4.80
CA VAL A 123 2.22 -18.28 -3.98
C VAL A 123 0.75 -18.51 -3.61
N GLN A 124 -0.05 -17.45 -3.52
CA GLN A 124 -1.48 -17.51 -3.23
C GLN A 124 -2.37 -17.76 -4.46
N GLY A 125 -1.78 -17.94 -5.65
CA GLY A 125 -2.51 -18.25 -6.89
C GLY A 125 -3.00 -17.02 -7.67
N TYR A 126 -2.37 -15.86 -7.46
CA TYR A 126 -2.57 -14.65 -8.25
C TYR A 126 -1.50 -14.45 -9.33
#